data_AF-A0A165Z1Y2-F1
#
_entry.id   AF-A0A165Z1Y2-F1
#
_cell.length_a   1.000
_cell.length_b   1.000
_cell.length_c   1.000
_cell.angle_alpha   90.00
_cell.angle_beta   90.00
_cell.angle_gamma   90.00
#
_symmetry.space_group_name_H-M   'P 1'
#
loop_
_entity.id
_entity.type
_entity.pdbx_description
1 polymer ?
#
loop_
_entity_poly.entity_id
_entity_poly.type
_entity_poly.pdbx_seq_one_letter_code
_entity_poly.pdbx_strand_id
1 'polypeptide(L)'
;MIMINLVRNIEAKEIIKELEKKYSTIKHLKTIIKQEKNMKLEFDLEQWEYALENPEEIIKDGKVLISDNINIGKTELEIINFIKNKKPKSINELASLLNKDNSTMQRKVKQLEQEGLLDLKDGVKNSKIPVVNYDKIEIAI
;
A
#
# COMPACT_ATOMS: atom_id res chain seq x y z
N MET A 1 -3.16 -21.55 -2.73
CA MET A 1 -3.31 -20.16 -3.17
C MET A 1 -4.15 -19.39 -2.18
N ILE A 2 -3.53 -18.48 -1.44
CA ILE A 2 -4.24 -17.57 -0.52
C ILE A 2 -4.44 -16.25 -1.25
N MET A 3 -5.62 -15.67 -1.10
CA MET A 3 -5.93 -14.34 -1.60
C MET A 3 -6.09 -13.39 -0.42
N ILE A 4 -5.31 -12.31 -0.41
CA ILE A 4 -5.39 -11.26 0.60
C ILE A 4 -5.82 -9.98 -0.07
N ASN A 5 -6.95 -9.43 0.36
CA ASN A 5 -7.43 -8.14 -0.09
C ASN A 5 -7.13 -7.07 0.97
N LEU A 6 -6.31 -6.09 0.59
CA LEU A 6 -5.95 -4.94 1.41
C LEU A 6 -6.87 -3.79 1.05
N VAL A 7 -7.83 -3.50 1.92
CA VAL A 7 -8.90 -2.52 1.67
C VAL A 7 -8.62 -1.23 2.41
N ARG A 8 -8.76 -0.09 1.73
CA ARG A 8 -8.64 1.26 2.31
C ARG A 8 -9.83 2.12 1.93
N ASN A 9 -10.21 3.02 2.83
CA ASN A 9 -11.08 4.14 2.49
C ASN A 9 -10.20 5.34 2.19
N ILE A 10 -10.30 5.89 0.99
CA ILE A 10 -9.45 6.97 0.52
C ILE A 10 -10.32 8.03 -0.14
N GLU A 11 -10.03 9.30 0.13
CA GLU A 11 -10.67 10.40 -0.60
C GLU A 11 -10.23 10.36 -2.06
N ALA A 12 -11.17 10.56 -2.97
CA ALA A 12 -10.91 10.51 -4.40
C ALA A 12 -9.76 11.45 -4.84
N LYS A 13 -9.63 12.63 -4.23
CA LYS A 13 -8.51 13.54 -4.47
C LYS A 13 -7.12 12.95 -4.19
N GLU A 14 -7.01 11.98 -3.29
CA GLU A 14 -5.74 11.29 -3.04
C GLU A 14 -5.45 10.25 -4.13
N ILE A 15 -6.47 9.61 -4.70
CA ILE A 15 -6.33 8.74 -5.89
C ILE A 15 -5.78 9.57 -7.07
N ILE A 16 -6.28 10.79 -7.27
CA ILE A 16 -5.76 11.71 -8.29
C ILE A 16 -4.24 11.90 -8.11
N LYS A 17 -3.78 12.19 -6.90
CA LYS A 17 -2.34 12.40 -6.62
C LYS A 17 -1.51 11.14 -6.89
N GLU A 18 -2.03 9.97 -6.57
CA GLU A 18 -1.35 8.69 -6.85
C GLU A 18 -1.23 8.43 -8.35
N LEU A 19 -2.29 8.70 -9.11
CA LEU A 19 -2.31 8.56 -10.58
C LEU A 19 -1.44 9.61 -11.27
N GLU A 20 -1.43 10.86 -10.78
CA GLU A 20 -0.48 11.90 -11.21
C GLU A 20 0.96 11.48 -10.98
N LYS A 21 1.27 10.90 -9.82
CA LYS A 21 2.63 10.39 -9.55
C LYS A 21 3.01 9.25 -10.50
N LYS A 22 2.06 8.40 -10.87
CA LYS A 22 2.28 7.23 -11.73
C LYS A 22 2.39 7.56 -13.21
N TYR A 23 1.54 8.46 -13.70
CA TYR A 23 1.37 8.74 -15.13
C TYR A 23 1.66 10.18 -15.53
N SER A 24 1.99 11.05 -14.58
CA SER A 24 2.17 12.50 -14.74
C SER A 24 0.88 13.26 -15.04
N THR A 25 0.16 12.92 -16.11
CA THR A 25 -1.11 13.59 -16.48
C THR A 25 -2.12 12.61 -17.07
N ILE A 26 -3.41 12.93 -16.95
CA ILE A 26 -4.49 12.13 -17.56
C ILE A 26 -4.35 12.07 -19.09
N LYS A 27 -3.85 13.14 -19.73
CA LYS A 27 -3.58 13.15 -21.17
C LYS A 27 -2.49 12.15 -21.55
N HIS A 28 -1.44 12.04 -20.72
CA HIS A 28 -0.38 11.07 -20.95
C HIS A 28 -0.92 9.64 -20.81
N LEU A 29 -1.73 9.34 -19.78
CA LEU A 29 -2.38 8.04 -19.65
C LEU A 29 -3.24 7.68 -20.89
N LYS A 30 -4.05 8.63 -21.38
CA LYS A 30 -4.83 8.45 -22.63
C LYS A 30 -3.96 8.15 -23.84
N THR A 31 -2.75 8.70 -23.91
CA THR A 31 -1.78 8.40 -24.98
C THR A 31 -1.21 6.99 -24.85
N ILE A 32 -0.85 6.57 -23.63
CA ILE A 32 -0.34 5.21 -23.36
C ILE A 32 -1.40 4.17 -23.74
N ILE A 33 -2.66 4.37 -23.37
CA ILE A 33 -3.78 3.44 -23.68
C ILE A 33 -3.96 3.26 -25.20
N LYS A 34 -3.76 4.32 -25.98
CA LYS A 34 -3.84 4.23 -27.45
C LYS A 34 -2.74 3.37 -28.07
N GLN A 35 -1.60 3.27 -27.40
CA GLN A 35 -0.43 2.50 -27.85
C GLN A 35 -0.48 1.06 -27.34
N GLU A 36 -1.00 0.85 -26.13
CA GLU A 36 -1.10 -0.45 -25.48
C GLU A 36 -2.52 -0.64 -24.92
N LYS A 37 -3.28 -1.57 -25.50
CA LYS A 37 -4.60 -1.92 -24.98
C LYS A 37 -4.42 -2.83 -23.76
N ASN A 38 -4.49 -2.23 -22.58
CA ASN A 38 -4.29 -2.89 -21.31
C ASN A 38 -5.46 -2.55 -20.38
N MET A 39 -6.21 -3.57 -19.96
CA MET A 39 -7.40 -3.40 -19.11
C MET A 39 -7.10 -2.65 -17.81
N LYS A 40 -5.88 -2.78 -17.27
CA LYS A 40 -5.46 -2.04 -16.07
C LYS A 40 -5.33 -0.55 -16.35
N LEU A 41 -4.83 -0.16 -17.52
CA LEU A 41 -4.71 1.24 -17.89
C LEU A 41 -6.09 1.87 -18.12
N GLU A 42 -7.01 1.13 -18.74
CA GLU A 42 -8.41 1.56 -18.91
C GLU A 42 -9.09 1.76 -17.55
N PHE A 43 -8.94 0.80 -16.62
CA PHE A 43 -9.46 0.93 -15.26
C PHE A 43 -8.86 2.14 -14.50
N ASP A 44 -7.54 2.33 -14.58
CA ASP A 44 -6.88 3.49 -13.95
C ASP A 44 -7.38 4.82 -14.53
N LEU A 45 -7.73 4.86 -15.82
CA LEU A 45 -8.30 6.04 -16.47
C LEU A 45 -9.72 6.33 -15.96
N GLU A 46 -10.59 5.31 -15.92
CA GLU A 46 -11.96 5.43 -15.40
C GLU A 46 -11.94 5.92 -13.95
N GLN A 47 -11.05 5.37 -13.12
CA GLN A 47 -10.88 5.82 -11.74
C GLN A 47 -10.42 7.28 -11.66
N TRP A 48 -9.51 7.72 -12.54
CA TRP A 48 -9.07 9.11 -12.57
C TRP A 48 -10.22 10.05 -12.93
N GLU A 49 -10.97 9.72 -13.97
CA GLU A 49 -12.10 10.52 -14.44
C GLU A 49 -13.17 10.63 -13.34
N TYR A 50 -13.53 9.51 -12.73
CA TYR A 50 -14.46 9.48 -11.60
C TYR A 50 -13.98 10.34 -10.43
N ALA A 51 -12.69 10.23 -10.07
CA ALA A 51 -12.13 10.97 -8.94
C ALA A 51 -12.06 12.48 -9.18
N LEU A 52 -11.84 12.91 -10.43
CA LEU A 52 -11.88 14.32 -10.83
C LEU A 52 -13.28 14.93 -10.70
N GLU A 53 -14.31 14.14 -11.00
CA GLU A 53 -15.71 14.55 -10.86
C GLU A 53 -16.17 14.58 -9.39
N ASN A 54 -15.62 13.69 -8.54
CA ASN A 54 -16.05 13.49 -7.16
C ASN A 54 -14.90 13.58 -6.13
N PRO A 55 -14.11 14.69 -6.10
CA PRO A 55 -12.83 14.74 -5.37
C PRO A 55 -12.92 14.55 -3.85
N GLU A 56 -14.06 14.88 -3.25
CA GLU A 56 -14.30 14.77 -1.80
C GLU A 56 -14.98 13.45 -1.41
N GLU A 57 -15.34 12.60 -2.37
CA GLU A 57 -15.98 11.32 -2.08
C GLU A 57 -14.97 10.35 -1.47
N ILE A 58 -15.44 9.58 -0.48
CA ILE A 58 -14.67 8.49 0.12
C ILE A 58 -14.91 7.23 -0.71
N ILE A 59 -13.85 6.79 -1.40
CA ILE A 59 -13.86 5.59 -2.24
C ILE A 59 -13.24 4.43 -1.45
N LYS A 60 -13.90 3.27 -1.53
CA LYS A 60 -13.34 2.01 -1.03
C LYS A 60 -12.41 1.43 -2.10
N ASP A 61 -11.11 1.58 -1.87
CA ASP A 61 -10.07 1.05 -2.75
C ASP A 61 -9.48 -0.26 -2.19
N GLY A 62 -9.12 -1.19 -3.08
CA GLY A 62 -8.70 -2.55 -2.73
C GLY A 62 -7.50 -3.01 -3.54
N LYS A 63 -6.45 -3.44 -2.84
CA LYS A 63 -5.28 -4.09 -3.45
C LYS A 63 -5.32 -5.59 -3.15
N VAL A 64 -5.47 -6.40 -4.20
CA VAL A 64 -5.45 -7.86 -4.09
C VAL A 64 -4.01 -8.38 -4.22
N LEU A 65 -3.59 -9.16 -3.23
CA LEU A 65 -2.35 -9.93 -3.22
C LEU A 65 -2.70 -11.41 -3.41
N ILE A 66 -2.12 -12.04 -4.43
CA ILE A 66 -2.31 -13.47 -4.72
C ILE A 66 -0.96 -14.15 -4.60
N SER A 67 -0.82 -15.07 -3.66
CA SER A 67 0.43 -15.80 -3.46
C SER A 67 0.21 -17.08 -2.66
N ASP A 68 1.00 -18.10 -2.96
CA ASP A 68 1.06 -19.33 -2.17
C ASP A 68 1.97 -19.21 -0.94
N ASN A 69 2.76 -18.12 -0.84
CA ASN A 69 3.87 -17.98 0.10
C ASN A 69 3.70 -16.83 1.10
N ILE A 70 2.52 -16.21 1.20
CA ILE A 70 2.31 -15.16 2.20
C ILE A 70 2.26 -15.79 3.60
N ASN A 71 3.21 -15.41 4.44
CA ASN A 71 3.29 -15.90 5.81
C ASN A 71 2.68 -14.88 6.77
N ILE A 72 1.34 -14.86 6.84
CA ILE A 72 0.60 -13.97 7.74
C ILE A 72 0.13 -14.73 8.98
N GLY A 73 0.91 -14.62 10.05
CA GLY A 73 0.58 -15.16 11.37
C GLY A 73 0.33 -14.05 12.40
N LYS A 74 0.24 -14.46 13.67
CA LYS A 74 -0.02 -13.53 14.79
C LYS A 74 1.05 -12.43 14.89
N THR A 75 2.32 -12.77 14.70
CA THR A 75 3.41 -11.79 14.83
C THR A 75 3.35 -10.73 13.73
N GLU A 76 2.98 -11.12 12.51
CA GLU A 76 2.89 -10.22 11.36
C GLU A 76 1.72 -9.27 11.51
N LEU A 77 0.57 -9.80 11.93
CA LEU A 77 -0.60 -9.00 12.25
C LEU A 77 -0.33 -8.01 13.39
N GLU A 78 0.41 -8.42 14.43
CA GLU A 78 0.85 -7.52 15.51
C GLU A 78 1.72 -6.39 14.97
N ILE A 79 2.72 -6.69 14.14
CA ILE A 79 3.61 -5.68 13.53
C ILE A 79 2.81 -4.70 12.68
N ILE A 80 1.95 -5.20 11.78
CA ILE A 80 1.10 -4.38 10.90
C ILE A 80 0.19 -3.47 11.74
N ASN A 81 -0.50 -4.05 12.73
CA ASN A 81 -1.39 -3.31 13.61
C ASN A 81 -0.63 -2.22 14.40
N PHE A 82 0.58 -2.53 14.86
CA PHE A 82 1.40 -1.58 15.61
C PHE A 82 1.88 -0.43 14.73
N ILE A 83 2.35 -0.71 13.50
CA ILE A 83 2.73 0.31 12.53
C ILE A 83 1.55 1.23 12.22
N LYS A 84 0.37 0.67 11.95
CA LYS A 84 -0.84 1.43 11.63
C LYS A 84 -1.23 2.40 12.74
N ASN A 85 -1.20 1.94 14.00
CA ASN A 85 -1.68 2.71 15.14
C ASN A 85 -0.62 3.66 15.73
N LYS A 86 0.65 3.27 15.73
CA LYS A 86 1.73 4.04 16.37
C LYS A 86 2.56 4.87 15.40
N LYS A 87 2.48 4.60 14.10
CA LYS A 87 3.17 5.34 13.03
C LYS A 87 4.65 5.60 13.36
N PRO A 88 5.45 4.55 13.62
CA PRO A 88 6.85 4.69 13.98
C PRO A 88 7.62 5.40 12.86
N LYS A 89 8.58 6.25 13.23
CA LYS A 89 9.41 7.04 12.31
C LYS A 89 10.61 6.26 11.79
N SER A 90 10.82 5.02 12.24
CA SER A 90 11.83 4.11 11.71
C SER A 90 11.56 2.65 12.12
N ILE A 91 12.21 1.71 11.44
CA ILE A 91 12.23 0.30 11.86
C ILE A 91 12.83 0.13 13.27
N ASN A 92 13.85 0.93 13.62
CA ASN A 92 14.47 0.86 14.94
C ASN A 92 13.50 1.33 16.05
N GLU A 93 12.73 2.39 15.78
CA GLU A 93 11.68 2.83 16.71
C GLU A 93 10.60 1.77 16.88
N LEU A 94 10.16 1.13 15.78
CA LEU A 94 9.22 0.01 15.83
C LEU A 94 9.76 -1.15 16.70
N ALA A 95 11.03 -1.51 16.54
CA ALA A 95 11.67 -2.56 17.32
C ALA A 95 11.70 -2.22 18.81
N SER A 96 12.09 -1.00 19.16
CA SER A 96 12.08 -0.50 20.54
C SER A 96 10.67 -0.53 21.15
N LEU A 97 9.66 -0.09 20.39
CA LEU A 97 8.27 -0.06 20.89
C LEU A 97 7.69 -1.47 21.12
N LEU A 98 8.15 -2.46 20.36
CA LEU A 98 7.74 -3.86 20.50
C LEU A 98 8.68 -4.67 21.42
N ASN A 99 9.70 -4.05 22.02
CA ASN A 99 10.77 -4.71 22.78
C ASN A 99 11.38 -5.90 22.02
N LYS A 100 11.64 -5.73 20.71
CA LYS A 100 12.25 -6.75 19.86
C LYS A 100 13.63 -6.33 19.37
N ASP A 101 14.44 -7.31 18.99
CA ASP A 101 15.74 -7.09 18.37
C ASP A 101 15.62 -6.38 17.01
N ASN A 102 16.51 -5.41 16.78
CA ASN A 102 16.54 -4.60 15.56
C ASN A 102 16.80 -5.44 14.30
N SER A 103 17.73 -6.39 14.34
CA SER A 103 18.09 -7.19 13.16
C SER A 103 16.92 -8.07 12.71
N THR A 104 16.21 -8.64 13.69
CA THR A 104 15.01 -9.44 13.48
C THR A 104 13.88 -8.59 12.93
N MET A 105 13.67 -7.39 13.48
CA MET A 105 12.64 -6.47 13.02
C MET A 105 12.90 -5.99 11.59
N GLN A 106 14.15 -5.66 11.23
CA GLN A 106 14.52 -5.27 9.87
C GLN A 106 14.23 -6.38 8.87
N ARG A 107 14.66 -7.62 9.14
CA ARG A 107 14.34 -8.77 8.27
C ARG A 107 12.84 -8.93 8.10
N LYS A 108 12.08 -8.78 9.18
CA LYS A 108 10.64 -9.00 9.18
C LYS A 108 9.87 -7.92 8.42
N VAL A 109 10.18 -6.65 8.67
CA VAL A 109 9.58 -5.54 7.94
C VAL A 109 9.91 -5.61 6.45
N LYS A 110 11.14 -5.97 6.09
CA LYS A 110 11.53 -6.15 4.69
C LYS A 110 10.77 -7.30 4.02
N GLN A 111 10.54 -8.41 4.74
CA GLN A 111 9.71 -9.49 4.24
C GLN A 111 8.27 -9.02 3.97
N LEU A 112 7.66 -8.30 4.92
CA LEU A 112 6.30 -7.77 4.76
C LEU A 112 6.19 -6.77 3.59
N GLU A 113 7.23 -5.96 3.36
CA GLU A 113 7.33 -5.09 2.19
C GLU A 113 7.36 -5.91 0.88
N GLN A 114 8.20 -6.95 0.81
CA GLN A 114 8.32 -7.82 -0.35
C GLN A 114 7.02 -8.57 -0.66
N GLU A 115 6.28 -8.96 0.38
CA GLU A 115 4.96 -9.56 0.27
C GLU A 115 3.87 -8.54 -0.10
N GLY A 116 4.19 -7.24 -0.11
CA GLY A 116 3.27 -6.16 -0.44
C GLY A 116 2.27 -5.80 0.67
N LEU A 117 2.51 -6.29 1.89
CA LEU A 117 1.69 -6.08 3.09
C LEU A 117 1.99 -4.76 3.81
N LEU A 118 3.07 -4.07 3.45
CA LEU A 118 3.37 -2.70 3.87
C LEU A 118 4.30 -2.05 2.85
N ASP A 119 4.50 -0.74 2.95
CA ASP A 119 5.47 0.00 2.15
C ASP A 119 6.59 0.57 3.04
N LEU A 120 7.79 0.75 2.48
CA LEU A 120 8.88 1.50 3.13
C LEU A 120 9.05 2.86 2.46
N LYS A 121 8.93 3.93 3.24
CA LYS A 121 9.27 5.30 2.80
C LYS A 121 10.65 5.70 3.31
N ASP A 122 11.32 6.56 2.56
CA ASP A 122 12.55 7.19 3.02
C ASP A 122 12.26 8.19 4.15
N GLY A 123 13.02 8.06 5.23
CA GLY A 123 13.00 8.94 6.38
C GLY A 123 14.27 9.77 6.50
N VAL A 124 14.37 10.49 7.62
CA VAL A 124 15.53 11.33 7.92
C VAL A 124 16.79 10.46 8.06
N LYS A 125 17.94 10.93 7.55
CA LYS A 125 19.24 10.24 7.65
C LYS A 125 19.22 8.80 7.11
N ASN A 126 18.62 8.58 5.94
CA ASN A 126 18.51 7.26 5.28
C ASN A 126 17.76 6.20 6.11
N SER A 127 16.98 6.61 7.11
CA SER A 127 16.10 5.69 7.82
C SER A 127 14.98 5.20 6.90
N LYS A 128 14.48 3.99 7.15
CA LYS A 128 13.30 3.45 6.48
C LYS A 128 12.11 3.51 7.43
N ILE A 129 11.03 4.14 6.96
CA ILE A 129 9.78 4.31 7.70
C ILE A 129 8.79 3.28 7.18
N PRO A 130 8.35 2.30 8.01
CA PRO A 130 7.32 1.37 7.59
C PRO A 130 5.95 2.05 7.62
N VAL A 131 5.15 1.84 6.58
CA VAL A 131 3.84 2.45 6.40
C VAL A 131 2.82 1.40 5.97
N VAL A 132 1.69 1.38 6.66
CA VAL A 132 0.51 0.59 6.29
C VAL A 132 -0.52 1.54 5.69
N ASN A 133 -0.81 1.36 4.41
CA ASN A 133 -1.69 2.23 3.62
C ASN A 133 -3.11 1.65 3.44
N TYR A 134 -3.53 0.73 4.32
CA TYR A 134 -4.85 0.11 4.27
C TYR A 134 -5.54 0.05 5.63
N ASP A 135 -6.85 -0.06 5.57
CA ASP A 135 -7.71 -0.08 6.73
C ASP A 135 -8.03 -1.49 7.22
N LYS A 136 -8.24 -2.41 6.30
CA LYS A 136 -8.71 -3.76 6.57
C LYS A 136 -7.95 -4.77 5.72
N ILE A 137 -7.71 -5.95 6.30
CA ILE A 137 -7.21 -7.14 5.61
C ILE A 137 -8.38 -8.12 5.54
N GLU A 138 -8.71 -8.59 4.34
CA GLU A 138 -9.65 -9.68 4.11
C GLU A 138 -8.87 -10.87 3.54
N ILE A 139 -8.98 -12.04 4.17
CA ILE A 139 -8.25 -13.24 3.77
C ILE A 139 -9.27 -14.25 3.25
N ALA A 140 -9.08 -14.72 2.03
CA ALA A 140 -9.84 -15.82 1.44
C ALA A 140 -8.92 -17.04 1.27
N ILE A 141 -9.41 -18.18 1.72
CA ILE A 141 -8.74 -19.50 1.73
C ILE A 141 -9.54 -20.44 0.85
#